data_AF-A0A843J9U4-F1
#
_entry.id   AF-A0A843J9U4-F1
#
_cell.length_a   1.000
_cell.length_b   1.000
_cell.length_c   1.000
_cell.angle_alpha   90.00
_cell.angle_beta   90.00
_cell.angle_gamma   90.00
#
_symmetry.space_group_name_H-M   'P 1'
#
loop_
_entity.id
_entity.type
_entity.pdbx_description
1 polymer ?
#
loop_
_entity_poly.entity_id
_entity_poly.type
_entity_poly.pdbx_seq_one_letter_code
_entity_poly.pdbx_strand_id
1 'polypeptide(L)'
;MDSLTDVISNIYDQLDRGDIPSMNLPMRSKKNIEFDSRHNVWTYGDLKTARTAKTVQGAVSMLRTAYTTDFINEMIREGKSSTLREMYYISEGWHNAKFHTQDESNLLAEDLETITGCMREDFKLRPEESGAHVYGDLNFTTLTVKGKWKKTNCIDDVPDNGFNVPYKVEDDTFKTRSQKVPGAEK
;
A
#
# COMPACT_ATOMS: atom_id res chain seq x y z
N MET A 1 1.53 -10.47 -6.74
CA MET A 1 2.24 -11.50 -5.96
C MET A 1 3.66 -11.66 -6.45
N ASP A 2 3.86 -11.72 -7.77
CA ASP A 2 5.18 -11.90 -8.38
C ASP A 2 6.17 -10.83 -7.91
N SER A 3 5.79 -9.54 -7.98
CA SER A 3 6.69 -8.44 -7.60
C SER A 3 7.21 -8.49 -6.15
N LEU A 4 6.38 -8.86 -5.16
CA LEU A 4 6.82 -8.96 -3.76
C LEU A 4 7.74 -10.18 -3.56
N THR A 5 7.42 -11.27 -4.25
CA THR A 5 8.25 -12.49 -4.26
C THR A 5 9.60 -12.21 -4.91
N ASP A 6 9.62 -11.44 -6.00
CA ASP A 6 10.83 -11.05 -6.73
C ASP A 6 11.82 -10.29 -5.84
N VAL A 7 11.33 -9.42 -4.94
CA VAL A 7 12.18 -8.70 -3.98
C VAL A 7 12.92 -9.68 -3.06
N ILE A 8 12.21 -10.68 -2.52
CA ILE A 8 12.79 -11.67 -1.62
C ILE A 8 13.67 -12.66 -2.38
N SER A 9 13.26 -13.11 -3.56
CA SER A 9 14.07 -13.94 -4.44
C SER A 9 15.39 -13.25 -4.78
N ASN A 10 15.37 -11.95 -5.07
CA ASN A 10 16.60 -11.20 -5.33
C ASN A 10 17.54 -11.15 -4.12
N ILE A 11 17.00 -10.99 -2.90
CA ILE A 11 17.80 -11.05 -1.65
C ILE A 11 18.37 -12.46 -1.46
N TYR A 12 17.56 -13.50 -1.69
CA TYR A 12 17.95 -14.90 -1.58
C TYR A 12 19.06 -15.27 -2.56
N ASP A 13 18.93 -14.89 -3.83
CA ASP A 13 19.92 -15.16 -4.88
C ASP A 13 21.27 -14.49 -4.55
N GLN A 14 21.24 -13.27 -3.99
CA GLN A 14 22.47 -12.61 -3.53
C GLN A 14 23.15 -13.38 -2.39
N LEU A 15 22.37 -13.90 -1.43
CA LEU A 15 22.88 -14.74 -0.34
C LEU A 15 23.47 -16.06 -0.86
N ASP A 16 22.78 -16.73 -1.79
CA ASP A 16 23.20 -18.02 -2.35
C ASP A 16 24.53 -17.91 -3.11
N ARG A 17 24.74 -16.78 -3.81
CA ARG A 17 26.03 -16.46 -4.45
C ARG A 17 27.15 -16.09 -3.47
N GLY A 18 26.84 -15.91 -2.18
CA GLY A 18 27.79 -15.42 -1.17
C GLY A 18 28.06 -13.91 -1.25
N ASP A 19 27.25 -13.16 -1.99
CA ASP A 19 27.33 -11.71 -2.04
C ASP A 19 26.75 -11.11 -0.76
N ILE A 20 27.18 -9.89 -0.39
CA ILE A 20 26.50 -9.13 0.67
C ILE A 20 25.18 -8.63 0.10
N PRO A 21 24.02 -9.01 0.67
CA PRO A 21 22.75 -8.60 0.12
C PRO A 21 22.57 -7.08 0.12
N SER A 22 21.90 -6.59 -0.90
CA SER A 22 21.63 -5.18 -1.15
C SER A 22 20.28 -4.99 -1.82
N MET A 23 19.58 -3.93 -1.45
CA MET A 23 18.32 -3.51 -2.07
C MET A 23 18.43 -2.05 -2.49
N ASN A 24 17.94 -1.74 -3.69
CA ASN A 24 17.92 -0.39 -4.23
C ASN A 24 16.56 0.24 -3.95
N LEU A 25 16.59 1.36 -3.24
CA LEU A 25 15.40 2.12 -2.86
C LEU A 25 15.49 3.51 -3.47
N PRO A 26 14.38 4.12 -3.89
CA PRO A 26 14.38 5.55 -4.22
C PRO A 26 14.81 6.37 -3.00
N MET A 27 15.56 7.44 -3.26
CA MET A 27 16.10 8.29 -2.21
C MET A 27 15.01 9.19 -1.64
N ARG A 28 14.71 9.04 -0.34
CA ARG A 28 13.77 9.92 0.39
C ARG A 28 14.43 11.25 0.75
N SER A 29 14.60 12.13 -0.22
CA SER A 29 15.13 13.48 0.00
C SER A 29 14.40 14.52 -0.85
N LYS A 30 14.34 15.77 -0.39
CA LYS A 30 13.77 16.90 -1.15
C LYS A 30 14.43 17.08 -2.53
N LYS A 31 15.67 16.63 -2.69
CA LYS A 31 16.41 16.68 -3.96
C LYS A 31 15.94 15.65 -4.98
N ASN A 32 15.20 14.64 -4.53
CA ASN A 32 14.67 13.56 -5.37
C ASN A 32 13.15 13.70 -5.57
N ILE A 33 12.60 14.90 -5.46
CA ILE A 33 11.19 15.18 -5.71
C ILE A 33 11.13 16.07 -6.94
N GLU A 34 10.46 15.57 -7.98
CA GLU A 34 10.35 16.23 -9.29
C GLU A 34 8.88 16.45 -9.65
N PHE A 35 8.60 17.58 -10.31
CA PHE A 35 7.24 17.89 -10.74
C PHE A 35 6.96 17.22 -12.09
N ASP A 36 6.03 16.28 -12.12
CA ASP A 36 5.52 15.69 -13.34
C ASP A 36 4.47 16.62 -13.97
N SER A 37 4.91 17.38 -14.98
CA SER A 37 4.05 18.31 -15.72
C SER A 37 2.91 17.64 -16.51
N ARG A 38 3.03 16.35 -16.84
CA ARG A 38 2.00 15.62 -17.58
C ARG A 38 0.81 15.28 -16.69
N HIS A 39 1.10 14.84 -15.47
CA HIS A 39 0.10 14.42 -14.50
C HIS A 39 -0.23 15.52 -13.48
N ASN A 40 0.50 16.65 -13.48
CA ASN A 40 0.41 17.76 -12.52
C ASN A 40 0.57 17.31 -11.06
N VAL A 41 1.46 16.34 -10.83
CA VAL A 41 1.75 15.80 -9.51
C VAL A 41 3.25 15.80 -9.23
N TRP A 42 3.63 15.81 -7.96
CA TRP A 42 5.02 15.65 -7.55
C TRP A 42 5.32 14.16 -7.38
N THR A 43 6.43 13.71 -7.94
CA THR A 43 6.84 12.29 -7.94
C THR A 43 8.29 12.14 -7.49
N TYR A 44 8.69 10.92 -7.17
CA TYR A 44 10.10 10.61 -6.95
C TYR A 44 10.88 10.68 -8.26
N GLY A 45 12.05 11.31 -8.24
CA GLY A 45 13.00 11.30 -9.35
C GLY A 45 13.86 10.02 -9.39
N ASP A 46 14.91 10.06 -10.20
CA ASP A 46 15.74 8.88 -10.51
C ASP A 46 16.80 8.54 -9.43
N LEU A 47 16.96 9.37 -8.39
CA LEU A 47 17.99 9.11 -7.37
C LEU A 47 17.61 7.89 -6.53
N LYS A 48 18.52 6.93 -6.48
CA LYS A 48 18.39 5.71 -5.67
C LYS A 48 19.48 5.64 -4.62
N THR A 49 19.17 4.96 -3.53
CA THR A 49 20.10 4.60 -2.45
C THR A 49 20.10 3.10 -2.26
N ALA A 50 21.27 2.52 -2.03
CA ALA A 50 21.41 1.10 -1.77
C ALA A 50 21.45 0.85 -0.25
N ARG A 51 20.51 0.08 0.28
CA ARG A 51 20.61 -0.48 1.63
C ARG A 51 21.35 -1.82 1.53
N THR A 52 22.41 -1.99 2.30
CA THR A 52 23.26 -3.19 2.27
C THR A 52 23.25 -3.89 3.63
N ALA A 53 23.30 -5.21 3.65
CA ALA A 53 23.42 -6.02 4.88
C ALA A 53 24.82 -5.97 5.50
N LYS A 54 25.71 -5.09 5.04
CA LYS A 54 27.05 -4.91 5.61
C LYS A 54 27.01 -4.34 7.03
N THR A 55 25.96 -3.60 7.37
CA THR A 55 25.73 -3.04 8.70
C THR A 55 24.63 -3.80 9.41
N VAL A 56 24.65 -3.80 10.74
CA VAL A 56 23.60 -4.42 11.57
C VAL A 56 22.23 -3.86 11.21
N GLN A 57 22.11 -2.54 11.04
CA GLN A 57 20.85 -1.89 10.67
C GLN A 57 20.35 -2.35 9.30
N GLY A 58 21.23 -2.47 8.31
CA GLY A 58 20.85 -2.93 6.97
C GLY A 58 20.46 -4.41 6.96
N ALA A 59 21.16 -5.25 7.72
CA ALA A 59 20.82 -6.66 7.89
C ALA A 59 19.45 -6.83 8.56
N VAL A 60 19.17 -6.07 9.64
CA VAL A 60 17.86 -6.06 10.31
C VAL A 60 16.76 -5.55 9.36
N SER A 61 17.04 -4.55 8.52
CA SER A 61 16.08 -4.07 7.52
C SER A 61 15.71 -5.17 6.51
N MET A 62 16.67 -5.96 6.04
CA MET A 62 16.40 -7.07 5.10
C MET A 62 15.65 -8.21 5.78
N LEU A 63 16.00 -8.53 7.03
CA LEU A 63 15.27 -9.49 7.83
C LEU A 63 13.80 -9.07 8.00
N ARG A 64 13.56 -7.81 8.39
CA ARG A 64 12.21 -7.23 8.49
C ARG A 64 11.47 -7.29 7.16
N THR A 65 12.13 -6.98 6.05
CA THR A 65 11.55 -7.06 4.70
C THR A 65 11.05 -8.48 4.40
N ALA A 66 11.82 -9.50 4.74
CA ALA A 66 11.43 -10.90 4.57
C ALA A 66 10.21 -11.28 5.43
N TYR A 67 10.21 -10.94 6.72
CA TYR A 67 9.08 -11.21 7.62
C TYR A 67 7.81 -10.46 7.20
N THR A 68 7.91 -9.18 6.83
CA THR A 68 6.77 -8.41 6.34
C THR A 68 6.22 -8.98 5.03
N THR A 69 7.10 -9.44 4.14
CA THR A 69 6.67 -10.09 2.89
C THR A 69 5.92 -11.39 3.16
N ASP A 70 6.43 -12.22 4.08
CA ASP A 70 5.76 -13.47 4.49
C ASP A 70 4.39 -13.19 5.11
N PHE A 71 4.31 -12.21 6.02
CA PHE A 71 3.05 -11.76 6.62
C PHE A 71 2.03 -11.30 5.57
N ILE A 72 2.45 -10.47 4.60
CA ILE A 72 1.57 -10.02 3.50
C ILE A 72 1.09 -11.22 2.68
N ASN A 73 1.98 -12.18 2.37
CA ASN A 73 1.63 -13.39 1.65
C ASN A 73 0.59 -14.23 2.40
N GLU A 74 0.72 -14.36 3.73
CA GLU A 74 -0.27 -15.02 4.58
C GLU A 74 -1.63 -14.32 4.50
N MET A 75 -1.66 -12.99 4.67
CA MET A 75 -2.91 -12.22 4.58
C MET A 75 -3.61 -12.39 3.23
N ILE A 76 -2.85 -12.38 2.13
CA ILE A 76 -3.41 -12.60 0.79
C ILE A 76 -3.94 -14.04 0.65
N ARG A 77 -3.18 -15.04 1.09
CA ARG A 77 -3.57 -16.47 1.00
C ARG A 77 -4.82 -16.78 1.79
N GLU A 78 -4.95 -16.21 2.99
CA GLU A 78 -6.11 -16.40 3.85
C GLU A 78 -7.30 -15.50 3.49
N GLY A 79 -7.13 -14.58 2.54
CA GLY A 79 -8.14 -13.59 2.18
C GLY A 79 -8.43 -12.59 3.31
N LYS A 80 -7.46 -12.38 4.21
CA LYS A 80 -7.57 -11.52 5.38
C LYS A 80 -6.98 -10.14 5.16
N SER A 81 -7.46 -9.27 6.05
CA SER A 81 -7.07 -7.91 6.38
C SER A 81 -6.02 -7.71 7.45
N SER A 82 -5.07 -6.78 7.32
CA SER A 82 -4.42 -6.22 8.52
C SER A 82 -4.25 -4.72 8.39
N THR A 83 -4.26 -4.00 9.50
CA THR A 83 -3.78 -2.62 9.56
C THR A 83 -2.28 -2.57 9.83
N LEU A 84 -1.66 -1.39 9.69
CA LEU A 84 -0.24 -1.20 10.00
C LEU A 84 0.05 -1.34 11.51
N ARG A 85 -0.87 -0.93 12.41
CA ARG A 85 -0.69 -1.18 13.86
C ARG A 85 -0.80 -2.64 14.21
N GLU A 86 -1.75 -3.37 13.60
CA GLU A 86 -1.87 -4.80 13.80
C GLU A 86 -0.57 -5.52 13.40
N MET A 87 -0.01 -5.18 12.23
CA MET A 87 1.29 -5.70 11.80
C MET A 87 2.41 -5.34 12.79
N TYR A 88 2.43 -4.10 13.31
CA TYR A 88 3.38 -3.68 14.34
C TYR A 88 3.27 -4.55 15.61
N TYR A 89 2.06 -4.81 16.12
CA TYR A 89 1.87 -5.64 17.30
C TYR A 89 2.23 -7.12 17.05
N ILE A 90 1.88 -7.65 15.88
CA ILE A 90 2.27 -9.01 15.46
C ILE A 90 3.79 -9.12 15.38
N SER A 91 4.47 -8.05 14.96
CA SER A 91 5.93 -8.03 14.85
C SER A 91 6.67 -8.24 16.17
N GLU A 92 6.03 -7.99 17.33
CA GLU A 92 6.64 -8.31 18.64
C GLU A 92 6.96 -9.81 18.77
N GLY A 93 6.26 -10.67 18.02
CA GLY A 93 6.54 -12.10 17.91
C GLY A 93 7.72 -12.45 16.98
N TRP A 94 8.25 -11.50 16.20
CA TRP A 94 9.29 -11.78 15.19
C TRP A 94 10.72 -11.72 15.75
N HIS A 95 10.89 -11.74 17.07
CA HIS A 95 12.19 -11.72 17.75
C HIS A 95 13.10 -10.58 17.25
N ASN A 96 14.18 -10.90 16.54
CA ASN A 96 15.16 -9.95 16.02
C ASN A 96 14.60 -9.07 14.90
N ALA A 97 13.48 -9.46 14.28
CA ALA A 97 12.83 -8.71 13.21
C ALA A 97 11.68 -7.82 13.72
N LYS A 98 11.48 -7.71 15.04
CA LYS A 98 10.43 -6.84 15.56
C LYS A 98 10.65 -5.38 15.23
N PHE A 99 9.57 -4.61 15.06
CA PHE A 99 9.66 -3.16 14.98
C PHE A 99 9.82 -2.56 16.38
N HIS A 100 10.66 -1.55 16.50
CA HIS A 100 10.83 -0.80 17.76
C HIS A 100 9.88 0.38 17.87
N THR A 101 9.42 0.90 16.73
CA THR A 101 8.42 1.96 16.65
C THR A 101 7.45 1.71 15.50
N GLN A 102 6.26 2.31 15.58
CA GLN A 102 5.30 2.25 14.48
C GLN A 102 5.87 2.90 13.20
N ASP A 103 6.67 3.96 13.33
CA ASP A 103 7.29 4.63 12.19
C ASP A 103 8.19 3.70 11.38
N GLU A 104 8.91 2.77 12.01
CA GLU A 104 9.70 1.78 11.28
C GLU A 104 8.84 0.89 10.38
N SER A 105 7.66 0.47 10.87
CA SER A 105 6.72 -0.33 10.09
C SER A 105 6.11 0.46 8.92
N ASN A 106 5.81 1.74 9.15
CA ASN A 106 5.29 2.65 8.11
C ASN A 106 6.33 2.86 7.01
N LEU A 107 7.59 3.15 7.38
CA LEU A 107 8.67 3.39 6.43
C LEU A 107 8.95 2.15 5.56
N LEU A 108 8.89 0.96 6.15
CA LEU A 108 9.08 -0.29 5.40
C LEU A 108 7.93 -0.58 4.44
N ALA A 109 6.68 -0.34 4.85
CA ALA A 109 5.53 -0.49 3.96
C ALA A 109 5.65 0.44 2.73
N GLU A 110 6.02 1.71 2.94
CA GLU A 110 6.26 2.66 1.85
C GLU A 110 7.46 2.24 0.96
N ASP A 111 8.52 1.64 1.55
CA ASP A 111 9.63 1.10 0.76
C ASP A 111 9.12 -0.03 -0.17
N LEU A 112 8.31 -0.95 0.36
CA LEU A 112 7.72 -2.03 -0.42
C LEU A 112 6.80 -1.51 -1.53
N GLU A 113 5.97 -0.49 -1.25
CA GLU A 113 5.13 0.16 -2.25
C GLU A 113 5.99 0.69 -3.42
N THR A 114 7.10 1.36 -3.10
CA THR A 114 7.91 2.00 -4.14
C THR A 114 8.78 1.01 -4.92
N ILE A 115 9.26 -0.07 -4.29
CA ILE A 115 10.04 -1.11 -4.98
C ILE A 115 9.15 -1.91 -5.94
N THR A 116 7.96 -2.29 -5.46
CA THR A 116 7.06 -3.17 -6.21
C THR A 116 6.17 -2.41 -7.19
N GLY A 117 5.98 -1.12 -6.98
CA GLY A 117 5.00 -0.32 -7.71
C GLY A 117 3.54 -0.67 -7.35
N CYS A 118 3.32 -1.45 -6.30
CA CYS A 118 1.99 -1.80 -5.80
C CYS A 118 1.57 -0.86 -4.65
N MET A 119 0.27 -0.60 -4.53
CA MET A 119 -0.26 0.14 -3.39
C MET A 119 -0.41 -0.77 -2.16
N ARG A 120 -0.35 -0.21 -0.95
CA ARG A 120 -0.49 -0.99 0.31
C ARG A 120 -1.80 -1.77 0.40
N GLU A 121 -2.86 -1.26 -0.20
CA GLU A 121 -4.17 -1.91 -0.25
C GLU A 121 -4.12 -3.25 -1.00
N ASP A 122 -3.25 -3.36 -2.00
CA ASP A 122 -3.00 -4.60 -2.73
C ASP A 122 -2.28 -5.64 -1.86
N PHE A 123 -1.47 -5.17 -0.90
CA PHE A 123 -0.85 -6.01 0.14
C PHE A 123 -1.79 -6.38 1.27
N LYS A 124 -3.09 -6.06 1.16
CA LYS A 124 -4.06 -6.27 2.24
C LYS A 124 -3.75 -5.48 3.50
N LEU A 125 -2.90 -4.46 3.40
CA LEU A 125 -2.61 -3.52 4.46
C LEU A 125 -3.60 -2.35 4.37
N ARG A 126 -4.39 -2.16 5.42
CA ARG A 126 -5.42 -1.13 5.50
C ARG A 126 -4.91 0.08 6.29
N PRO A 127 -5.35 1.30 5.93
CA PRO A 127 -5.18 2.45 6.80
C PRO A 127 -5.95 2.27 8.11
N GLU A 128 -5.44 2.90 9.17
CA GLU A 128 -6.08 2.94 10.49
C GLU A 128 -7.28 3.87 10.54
N GLU A 129 -7.21 4.96 9.77
CA GLU A 129 -8.24 5.99 9.74
C GLU A 129 -9.36 5.61 8.78
N SER A 130 -10.60 5.95 9.17
CA SER A 130 -11.74 5.83 8.27
C SER A 130 -11.55 6.79 7.09
N GLY A 131 -11.91 6.34 5.90
CA GLY A 131 -11.97 7.17 4.71
C GLY A 131 -12.93 8.34 4.86
N ALA A 132 -12.81 9.29 3.94
CA ALA A 132 -13.71 10.44 3.85
C ALA A 132 -15.14 10.01 3.53
N HIS A 133 -16.08 10.88 3.87
CA HIS A 133 -17.47 10.73 3.50
C HIS A 133 -17.80 11.63 2.31
N VAL A 134 -18.55 11.08 1.35
CA VAL A 134 -18.96 11.78 0.13
C VAL A 134 -20.46 11.99 0.13
N TYR A 135 -20.87 13.22 -0.16
CA TYR A 135 -22.26 13.61 -0.33
C TYR A 135 -22.43 14.32 -1.68
N GLY A 136 -23.50 14.03 -2.41
CA GLY A 136 -23.81 14.68 -3.69
C GLY A 136 -24.40 13.75 -4.73
N ASP A 137 -24.74 14.29 -5.91
CA ASP A 137 -25.36 13.56 -7.02
C ASP A 137 -24.35 12.64 -7.73
N LEU A 138 -23.98 11.56 -7.02
CA LEU A 138 -23.04 10.55 -7.47
C LEU A 138 -23.63 9.17 -7.20
N ASN A 139 -23.35 8.26 -8.11
CA ASN A 139 -23.71 6.85 -7.94
C ASN A 139 -22.43 6.02 -7.89
N PHE A 140 -22.22 5.37 -6.75
CA PHE A 140 -21.11 4.43 -6.58
C PHE A 140 -21.61 2.99 -6.68
N THR A 141 -20.80 2.14 -7.31
CA THR A 141 -21.02 0.70 -7.29
C THR A 141 -19.85 0.06 -6.56
N THR A 142 -20.12 -0.60 -5.44
CA THR A 142 -19.09 -1.23 -4.62
C THR A 142 -19.29 -2.73 -4.51
N LEU A 143 -18.19 -3.46 -4.43
CA LEU A 143 -18.21 -4.89 -4.15
C LEU A 143 -18.39 -5.11 -2.65
N THR A 144 -19.47 -5.79 -2.28
CA THR A 144 -19.72 -6.17 -0.88
C THR A 144 -18.79 -7.31 -0.45
N VAL A 145 -18.61 -7.49 0.86
CA VAL A 145 -17.87 -8.63 1.44
C VAL A 145 -18.40 -9.99 0.97
N LYS A 146 -19.67 -10.05 0.56
CA LYS A 146 -20.33 -11.25 0.00
C LYS A 146 -20.12 -11.42 -1.51
N GLY A 147 -19.24 -10.64 -2.12
CA GLY A 147 -18.92 -10.71 -3.56
C GLY A 147 -20.01 -10.17 -4.49
N LYS A 148 -21.02 -9.47 -3.98
CA LYS A 148 -22.09 -8.87 -4.79
C LYS A 148 -21.82 -7.40 -5.03
N TRP A 149 -21.98 -6.95 -6.27
CA TRP A 149 -21.97 -5.53 -6.61
C TRP A 149 -23.25 -4.86 -6.09
N LYS A 150 -23.08 -3.80 -5.29
CA LYS A 150 -24.18 -2.96 -4.80
C LYS A 150 -24.02 -1.56 -5.35
N LYS A 151 -25.07 -1.05 -6.00
CA LYS A 151 -25.16 0.35 -6.40
C LYS A 151 -25.77 1.15 -5.24
N THR A 152 -25.19 2.31 -4.94
CA THR A 152 -25.63 3.22 -3.89
C THR A 152 -25.65 4.64 -4.46
N ASN A 153 -26.78 5.32 -4.32
CA ASN A 153 -26.91 6.75 -4.60
C ASN A 153 -26.44 7.58 -3.39
N CYS A 154 -25.56 8.57 -3.62
CA CYS A 154 -24.97 9.39 -2.57
C CYS A 154 -25.84 10.58 -2.10
N ILE A 155 -27.13 10.59 -2.47
CA ILE A 155 -28.18 11.46 -1.95
C ILE A 155 -29.24 10.60 -1.25
N ASP A 156 -29.83 9.66 -1.99
CA ASP A 156 -31.04 8.96 -1.55
C ASP A 156 -30.76 7.74 -0.66
N ASP A 157 -29.62 7.06 -0.88
CA ASP A 157 -29.31 5.76 -0.26
C ASP A 157 -28.25 5.84 0.85
N VAL A 158 -27.85 7.05 1.26
CA VAL A 158 -26.80 7.28 2.27
C VAL A 158 -27.38 7.94 3.53
N PRO A 159 -26.83 7.65 4.73
CA PRO A 159 -27.23 8.36 5.93
C PRO A 159 -26.77 9.83 5.89
N ASP A 160 -27.19 10.63 6.86
CA ASP A 160 -26.84 12.07 6.96
C ASP A 160 -25.32 12.34 6.93
N ASN A 161 -24.51 11.35 7.29
CA ASN A 161 -23.06 11.43 7.25
C ASN A 161 -22.46 11.14 5.86
N GLY A 162 -23.25 10.80 4.85
CA GLY A 162 -22.81 10.53 3.48
C GLY A 162 -22.19 9.13 3.26
N PHE A 163 -21.85 8.85 2.01
CA PHE A 163 -21.22 7.60 1.60
C PHE A 163 -19.79 7.49 2.15
N ASN A 164 -19.53 6.47 2.97
CA ASN A 164 -18.18 6.18 3.46
C ASN A 164 -17.34 5.51 2.35
N VAL A 165 -16.23 6.15 1.95
CA VAL A 165 -15.36 5.62 0.91
C VAL A 165 -14.59 4.40 1.45
N PRO A 166 -14.66 3.23 0.78
CA PRO A 166 -13.93 2.05 1.21
C PRO A 166 -12.42 2.26 1.07
N TYR A 167 -11.64 1.50 1.86
CA TYR A 167 -10.18 1.62 1.82
C TYR A 167 -9.57 1.19 0.48
N LYS A 168 -10.20 0.27 -0.27
CA LYS A 168 -9.77 -0.15 -1.61
C LYS A 168 -10.74 0.42 -2.65
N VAL A 169 -10.20 1.18 -3.61
CA VAL A 169 -10.97 1.90 -4.63
C VAL A 169 -10.58 1.53 -6.07
N GLU A 170 -9.87 0.42 -6.24
CA GLU A 170 -9.51 -0.12 -7.55
C GLU A 170 -10.74 -0.61 -8.32
N ASP A 171 -10.62 -0.67 -9.65
CA ASP A 171 -11.73 -1.01 -10.57
C ASP A 171 -12.38 -2.39 -10.30
N ASP A 172 -11.67 -3.28 -9.60
CA ASP A 172 -12.13 -4.60 -9.18
C ASP A 172 -13.16 -4.53 -8.04
N THR A 173 -13.17 -3.44 -7.27
CA THR A 173 -13.93 -3.29 -6.02
C THR A 173 -14.81 -2.05 -6.00
N PHE A 174 -14.48 -1.01 -6.77
CA PHE A 174 -15.16 0.27 -6.75
C PHE A 174 -15.32 0.82 -8.17
N LYS A 175 -16.53 1.32 -8.49
CA LYS A 175 -16.81 1.95 -9.79
C LYS A 175 -17.64 3.21 -9.60
N THR A 176 -17.22 4.27 -10.28
CA THR A 176 -17.99 5.51 -10.38
C THR A 176 -18.75 5.54 -11.70
N ARG A 177 -20.04 5.88 -11.65
CA ARG A 177 -20.74 6.38 -12.85
C ARG A 177 -21.07 7.84 -12.58
N SER A 178 -20.36 8.73 -13.26
CA SER A 178 -20.74 10.14 -13.28
C SER A 178 -22.01 10.27 -14.11
N GLN A 179 -23.09 10.73 -13.48
CA GLN A 179 -24.30 11.11 -14.19
C GLN A 179 -23.98 12.43 -14.88
N LYS A 180 -23.94 12.44 -16.23
CA LYS A 180 -23.90 13.70 -16.97
C LYS A 180 -25.13 14.50 -16.56
N VAL A 181 -24.90 15.64 -15.91
CA VAL A 181 -25.95 16.63 -15.65
C VAL A 181 -26.53 17.04 -17.01
N PRO A 182 -27.82 16.79 -17.30
CA PRO A 182 -28.44 17.36 -18.49
C PRO A 182 -28.79 18.81 -18.16
N GLY A 183 -28.08 19.76 -18.76
CA GLY A 183 -28.51 21.16 -18.84
C GLY A 183 -27.72 22.14 -17.99
N ALA A 184 -26.64 22.65 -18.57
CA ALA A 184 -26.21 24.04 -18.34
C ALA A 184 -25.88 24.65 -19.71
N GLU A 185 -26.90 24.75 -20.56
CA GLU A 185 -27.00 25.84 -21.52
C GLU A 185 -27.98 26.86 -20.94
N LYS A 186 -27.45 28.02 -20.55
CA LYS A 186 -28.02 29.35 -20.80
C LYS A 186 -26.96 30.40 -20.53
#